data_AF-A0AAE5MHQ7-F1
#
_entry.id   AF-A0AAE5MHQ7-F1
#
_cell.length_a   1.000
_cell.length_b   1.000
_cell.length_c   1.000
_cell.angle_alpha   90.00
_cell.angle_beta   90.00
_cell.angle_gamma   90.00
#
_symmetry.space_group_name_H-M   'P 1'
#
loop_
_entity.id
_entity.type
_entity.pdbx_description
1 polymer ?
#
loop_
_entity_poly.entity_id
_entity_poly.type
_entity_poly.pdbx_seq_one_letter_code
_entity_poly.pdbx_strand_id
1 'polypeptide(L)'
;MYLLRTGKENGIVASGYLTADGVEPGPHWKAPGDTAYYVDLEWDCLVEKDDRLPYAEMKSLLTQFALPVRESGREVPFPSDGVLAAAWEKRIARLSSKSGNPWLGGRPVGWLQRKSGPCELEVHVTRVYEVPAFASAQAVKEEAELVSAYVGVLREEGHTVTGYRIQHTGPVRPLRVDLYDQTEHVLYEAKASSGREAVRMALGQLLDYRRAFDVPPELRILLPERPADDLVDLLAEHKVRCVYPNSDREFVID
;
A
#
# COMPACT_ATOMS: atom_id res chain seq x y z
N MET A 1 -1.04 9.19 -6.91
CA MET A 1 -0.28 9.72 -8.06
C MET A 1 -1.00 9.45 -9.37
N TYR A 2 -0.84 10.31 -10.37
CA TYR A 2 -1.44 10.16 -11.70
C TYR A 2 -0.39 10.28 -12.81
N LEU A 3 -0.45 9.42 -13.81
CA LEU A 3 0.38 9.53 -15.01
C LEU A 3 -0.32 10.37 -16.07
N LEU A 4 0.22 11.56 -16.33
CA LEU A 4 -0.25 12.44 -17.39
C LEU A 4 0.51 12.18 -18.69
N ARG A 5 -0.19 11.71 -19.72
CA ARG A 5 0.32 11.71 -21.10
C ARG A 5 0.26 13.13 -21.66
N THR A 6 1.37 13.58 -22.27
CA THR A 6 1.46 14.89 -22.94
C THR A 6 1.43 14.72 -24.47
N GLY A 7 1.23 15.81 -25.23
CA GLY A 7 1.16 15.78 -26.70
C GLY A 7 -0.26 15.82 -27.29
N LYS A 8 -0.44 15.35 -28.53
CA LYS A 8 -1.72 15.42 -29.28
C LYS A 8 -2.86 14.58 -28.67
N GLU A 9 -2.53 13.60 -27.82
CA GLU A 9 -3.48 12.72 -27.13
C GLU A 9 -3.28 12.81 -25.61
N ASN A 10 -3.34 14.02 -25.09
CA ASN A 10 -3.04 14.29 -23.68
C ASN A 10 -4.20 13.93 -22.74
N GLY A 11 -3.83 13.51 -21.53
CA GLY A 11 -4.77 13.07 -20.49
C GLY A 11 -4.15 12.10 -19.50
N ILE A 12 -4.85 11.84 -18.40
CA ILE A 12 -4.39 10.88 -17.39
C ILE A 12 -4.67 9.47 -17.89
N VAL A 13 -3.62 8.64 -17.88
CA VAL A 13 -3.65 7.25 -18.36
C VAL A 13 -3.39 6.23 -17.24
N ALA A 14 -2.95 6.68 -16.06
CA ALA A 14 -2.70 5.78 -14.95
C ALA A 14 -2.93 6.47 -13.61
N SER A 15 -3.24 5.67 -12.60
CA SER A 15 -3.09 6.02 -11.19
C SER A 15 -2.15 5.03 -10.52
N GLY A 16 -1.52 5.50 -9.45
CA GLY A 16 -0.60 4.71 -8.64
C GLY A 16 -0.39 5.35 -7.27
N TYR A 17 0.38 4.68 -6.44
CA TYR A 17 0.76 5.14 -5.11
C TYR A 17 2.28 5.07 -4.96
N LEU A 18 2.80 5.86 -4.03
CA LEU A 18 4.23 5.79 -3.68
C LEU A 18 4.46 4.51 -2.89
N THR A 19 5.51 3.77 -3.24
CA THR A 19 5.91 2.53 -2.54
C THR A 19 6.97 2.76 -1.48
N ALA A 20 7.52 3.97 -1.43
CA ALA A 20 8.42 4.42 -0.40
C ALA A 20 8.08 5.87 -0.05
N ASP A 21 8.21 6.20 1.24
CA ASP A 21 8.10 7.58 1.68
C ASP A 21 9.37 8.36 1.31
N GLY A 22 9.18 9.54 0.73
CA GLY A 22 10.25 10.47 0.44
C GLY A 22 10.58 10.60 -1.05
N VAL A 23 11.60 11.43 -1.31
CA VAL A 23 12.02 11.80 -2.65
C VAL A 23 13.54 11.65 -2.71
N GLU A 24 14.04 10.84 -3.62
CA GLU A 24 15.45 10.53 -3.75
C GLU A 24 16.15 11.50 -4.72
N PRO A 25 17.18 12.24 -4.27
CA PRO A 25 17.99 13.05 -5.17
C PRO A 25 18.91 12.13 -5.99
N GLY A 26 18.90 12.30 -7.31
CA GLY A 26 19.76 11.59 -8.24
C GLY A 26 20.23 12.49 -9.38
N PRO A 27 21.15 12.02 -10.23
CA PRO A 27 21.61 12.79 -11.39
C PRO A 27 20.43 13.09 -12.32
N HIS A 28 20.34 14.34 -12.78
CA HIS A 28 19.33 14.74 -13.74
C HIS A 28 19.56 14.05 -15.08
N TRP A 29 18.58 13.27 -15.52
CA TRP A 29 18.61 12.40 -16.70
C TRP A 29 18.98 13.11 -18.02
N LYS A 30 18.90 14.44 -18.08
CA LYS A 30 19.25 15.24 -19.28
C LYS A 30 20.40 16.24 -19.07
N ALA A 31 20.78 16.51 -17.82
CA ALA A 31 21.73 17.58 -17.49
C ALA A 31 22.75 17.05 -16.48
N PRO A 32 23.88 16.49 -16.96
CA PRO A 32 24.93 15.97 -16.09
C PRO A 32 25.48 17.11 -15.21
N GLY A 33 25.25 17.01 -13.89
CA GLY A 33 25.63 18.04 -12.90
C GLY A 33 24.44 18.62 -12.13
N ASP A 34 23.24 18.53 -12.69
CA ASP A 34 22.01 18.93 -12.00
C ASP A 34 21.42 17.75 -11.21
N THR A 35 20.68 18.06 -10.13
CA THR A 35 19.99 17.06 -9.31
C THR A 35 18.51 16.98 -9.73
N ALA A 36 18.03 15.76 -9.98
CA ALA A 36 16.62 15.43 -10.13
C ALA A 36 16.14 14.69 -8.88
N TYR A 37 14.83 14.71 -8.69
CA TYR A 37 14.14 14.15 -7.54
C TYR A 37 13.25 13.00 -8.01
N TYR A 38 13.55 11.80 -7.54
CA TYR A 38 12.89 10.55 -7.94
C TYR A 38 11.98 10.04 -6.81
N VAL A 39 10.93 9.34 -7.18
CA VAL A 39 10.03 8.67 -6.23
C VAL A 39 9.75 7.27 -6.75
N ASP A 40 9.68 6.30 -5.84
CA ASP A 40 9.26 4.95 -6.17
C ASP A 40 7.74 4.86 -6.10
N LEU A 41 7.15 4.28 -7.14
CA LEU A 41 5.71 4.17 -7.27
C LEU A 41 5.31 2.85 -7.90
N GLU A 42 4.15 2.35 -7.47
CA GLU A 42 3.46 1.23 -8.09
C GLU A 42 2.17 1.73 -8.73
N TRP A 43 1.93 1.29 -9.96
CA TRP A 43 0.71 1.62 -10.68
C TRP A 43 -0.41 0.67 -10.26
N ASP A 44 -1.51 1.22 -9.71
CA ASP A 44 -2.69 0.44 -9.35
C ASP A 44 -3.66 0.29 -10.54
N CYS A 45 -3.61 1.22 -11.49
CA CYS A 45 -4.44 1.20 -12.68
C CYS A 45 -3.73 1.83 -13.87
N LEU A 46 -3.77 1.16 -15.03
CA LEU A 46 -3.33 1.69 -16.32
C LEU A 46 -4.45 1.52 -17.36
N VAL A 47 -4.73 2.56 -18.13
CA VAL A 47 -5.74 2.55 -19.19
C VAL A 47 -5.15 2.83 -20.55
N GLU A 48 -5.80 2.29 -21.58
CA GLU A 48 -5.45 2.58 -22.97
C GLU A 48 -5.63 4.06 -23.28
N LYS A 49 -4.92 4.55 -24.28
CA LYS A 49 -4.92 5.98 -24.64
C LYS A 49 -6.32 6.54 -24.91
N ASP A 50 -7.24 5.73 -25.42
CA ASP A 50 -8.59 6.15 -25.78
C ASP A 50 -9.55 6.18 -24.57
N ASP A 51 -9.16 5.49 -23.49
CA ASP A 51 -9.89 5.38 -22.23
C ASP A 51 -9.42 6.41 -21.18
N ARG A 52 -8.37 7.18 -21.49
CA ARG A 52 -7.79 8.23 -20.64
C ARG A 52 -8.82 9.24 -20.14
N LEU A 53 -8.51 9.91 -19.04
CA LEU A 53 -9.20 11.16 -18.66
C LEU A 53 -8.62 12.31 -19.51
N PRO A 54 -9.34 12.85 -20.51
CA PRO A 54 -8.76 13.78 -21.45
C PRO A 54 -8.40 15.12 -20.81
N TYR A 55 -7.34 15.75 -21.30
CA TYR A 55 -6.91 17.07 -20.81
C TYR A 55 -8.02 18.14 -20.89
N ALA A 56 -8.85 18.11 -21.94
CA ALA A 56 -9.96 19.05 -22.08
C ALA A 56 -10.98 18.91 -20.95
N GLU A 57 -11.26 17.67 -20.52
CA GLU A 57 -12.13 17.37 -19.39
C GLU A 57 -11.49 17.82 -18.07
N MET A 58 -10.20 17.52 -17.86
CA MET A 58 -9.45 18.01 -16.70
C MET A 58 -9.45 19.54 -16.62
N LYS A 59 -9.25 20.25 -17.74
CA LYS A 59 -9.27 21.71 -17.78
C LYS A 59 -10.63 22.29 -17.39
N SER A 60 -11.72 21.59 -17.70
CA SER A 60 -13.07 21.99 -17.30
C SER A 60 -13.35 21.71 -15.82
N LEU A 61 -12.79 20.64 -15.26
CA LEU A 61 -13.02 20.19 -13.89
C LEU A 61 -12.13 20.93 -12.89
N LEU A 62 -10.83 21.05 -13.20
CA LEU A 62 -9.81 21.60 -12.32
C LEU A 62 -9.67 23.11 -12.52
N THR A 63 -10.75 23.85 -12.29
CA THR A 63 -10.82 25.30 -12.51
C THR A 63 -9.84 26.10 -11.64
N GLN A 64 -9.42 25.53 -10.50
CA GLN A 64 -8.48 26.14 -9.56
C GLN A 64 -7.03 25.66 -9.73
N PHE A 65 -6.77 24.76 -10.69
CA PHE A 65 -5.44 24.23 -10.96
C PHE A 65 -4.93 24.64 -12.34
N ALA A 66 -3.74 25.25 -12.37
CA ALA A 66 -3.14 25.73 -13.60
C ALA A 66 -2.56 24.58 -14.44
N LEU A 67 -3.27 24.26 -15.53
CA LEU A 67 -2.82 23.35 -16.59
C LEU A 67 -2.24 24.14 -17.78
N PRO A 68 -1.23 23.62 -18.51
CA PRO A 68 -0.71 22.25 -18.47
C PRO A 68 0.38 22.05 -17.43
N VAL A 69 0.47 20.83 -16.90
CA VAL A 69 1.67 20.38 -16.19
C VAL A 69 2.77 20.18 -17.23
N ARG A 70 3.79 21.03 -17.20
CA ARG A 70 5.05 20.85 -17.90
C ARG A 70 6.05 20.35 -16.84
N GLU A 71 6.95 19.44 -17.21
CA GLU A 71 8.07 18.98 -16.36
C GLU A 71 7.72 17.89 -15.31
N SER A 72 8.55 17.78 -14.25
CA SER A 72 8.77 16.65 -13.32
C SER A 72 7.63 16.30 -12.36
N GLY A 73 6.38 16.35 -12.86
CA GLY A 73 5.19 16.21 -12.02
C GLY A 73 4.88 17.48 -11.25
N ARG A 74 3.62 17.64 -10.85
CA ARG A 74 3.16 18.78 -10.06
C ARG A 74 2.13 18.30 -9.05
N GLU A 75 2.32 18.72 -7.81
CA GLU A 75 1.32 18.51 -6.77
C GLU A 75 0.01 19.22 -7.16
N VAL A 76 -1.09 18.49 -7.04
CA VAL A 76 -2.43 19.04 -7.23
C VAL A 76 -2.94 19.39 -5.82
N PRO A 77 -3.08 20.68 -5.48
CA PRO A 77 -3.50 21.07 -4.14
C PRO A 77 -5.01 20.92 -3.96
N PHE A 78 -5.44 20.88 -2.70
CA PHE A 78 -6.84 21.00 -2.31
C PHE A 78 -7.48 22.28 -2.90
N PRO A 79 -8.72 22.23 -3.43
CA PRO A 79 -9.63 21.07 -3.55
C PRO A 79 -9.52 20.32 -4.88
N SER A 80 -8.57 20.70 -5.74
CA SER A 80 -8.45 20.15 -7.10
C SER A 80 -8.03 18.68 -7.11
N ASP A 81 -7.36 18.23 -6.05
CA ASP A 81 -6.99 16.84 -5.80
C ASP A 81 -8.22 15.92 -5.70
N GLY A 82 -9.21 16.29 -4.88
CA GLY A 82 -10.45 15.54 -4.68
C GLY A 82 -11.33 15.54 -5.93
N VAL A 83 -11.38 16.67 -6.64
CA VAL A 83 -12.09 16.76 -7.94
C VAL A 83 -11.45 15.84 -8.97
N LEU A 84 -10.10 15.81 -9.03
CA LEU A 84 -9.38 14.94 -9.95
C LEU A 84 -9.57 13.46 -9.60
N ALA A 85 -9.51 13.12 -8.31
CA ALA A 85 -9.73 11.76 -7.81
C ALA A 85 -11.13 11.26 -8.15
N ALA A 86 -12.18 12.03 -7.84
CA ALA A 86 -13.55 11.66 -8.15
C ALA A 86 -13.79 11.50 -9.67
N ALA A 87 -13.18 12.34 -10.49
CA ALA A 87 -13.28 12.24 -11.94
C ALA A 87 -12.61 10.97 -12.48
N TRP A 88 -11.43 10.62 -11.93
CA TRP A 88 -10.72 9.40 -12.27
C TRP A 88 -11.49 8.15 -11.82
N GLU A 89 -11.95 8.08 -10.57
CA GLU A 89 -12.75 6.96 -10.05
C GLU A 89 -14.01 6.71 -10.89
N LYS A 90 -14.75 7.78 -11.23
CA LYS A 90 -15.93 7.69 -12.09
C LYS A 90 -15.60 7.16 -13.48
N ARG A 91 -14.43 7.52 -14.03
CA ARG A 91 -13.95 7.01 -15.32
C ARG A 91 -13.67 5.52 -15.23
N ILE A 92 -12.90 5.12 -14.22
CA ILE A 92 -12.53 3.71 -13.99
C ILE A 92 -13.78 2.84 -13.80
N ALA A 93 -14.74 3.27 -12.98
CA ALA A 93 -16.00 2.55 -12.78
C ALA A 93 -16.80 2.37 -14.08
N ARG A 94 -16.75 3.35 -15.00
CA ARG A 94 -17.40 3.23 -16.31
C ARG A 94 -16.66 2.24 -17.20
N LEU A 95 -15.32 2.24 -17.17
CA LEU A 95 -14.50 1.37 -17.99
C LEU A 95 -14.54 -0.08 -17.51
N SER A 96 -14.54 -0.34 -16.21
CA SER A 96 -14.68 -1.70 -15.67
C SER A 96 -16.00 -2.37 -16.08
N SER A 97 -17.05 -1.58 -16.33
CA SER A 97 -18.33 -2.10 -16.86
C SER A 97 -18.30 -2.47 -18.35
N LYS A 98 -17.25 -2.09 -19.10
CA LYS A 98 -17.21 -2.17 -20.58
C LYS A 98 -15.94 -2.77 -21.18
N SER A 99 -14.81 -2.73 -20.48
CA SER A 99 -13.47 -2.89 -21.06
C SER A 99 -12.90 -4.29 -20.85
N GLY A 100 -12.04 -4.72 -21.79
CA GLY A 100 -11.19 -5.93 -21.75
C GLY A 100 -9.82 -5.72 -21.09
N ASN A 101 -9.61 -4.56 -20.45
CA ASN A 101 -8.33 -4.16 -19.89
C ASN A 101 -7.96 -4.99 -18.62
N PRO A 102 -6.76 -5.61 -18.57
CA PRO A 102 -6.28 -6.40 -17.43
C PRO A 102 -6.25 -5.66 -16.09
N TRP A 103 -6.10 -4.34 -16.11
CA TRP A 103 -6.04 -3.47 -14.92
C TRP A 103 -7.44 -3.11 -14.38
N LEU A 104 -8.48 -3.24 -15.21
CA LEU A 104 -9.84 -2.79 -14.90
C LEU A 104 -10.88 -3.91 -14.83
N GLY A 105 -10.44 -5.17 -14.84
CA GLY A 105 -11.31 -6.34 -14.71
C GLY A 105 -11.91 -6.83 -16.03
N GLY A 106 -11.38 -6.39 -17.16
CA GLY A 106 -11.74 -6.95 -18.45
C GLY A 106 -11.09 -8.31 -18.68
N ARG A 107 -11.89 -9.33 -19.04
CA ARG A 107 -11.39 -10.68 -19.29
C ARG A 107 -10.33 -10.67 -20.40
N PRO A 108 -9.05 -10.99 -20.11
CA PRO A 108 -8.18 -11.52 -21.13
C PRO A 108 -8.71 -12.93 -21.44
N VAL A 109 -9.07 -13.19 -22.68
CA VAL A 109 -9.23 -14.57 -23.13
C VAL A 109 -7.85 -15.21 -23.00
N GLY A 110 -7.62 -15.92 -21.88
CA GLY A 110 -6.44 -16.76 -21.69
C GLY A 110 -5.40 -16.36 -20.63
N TRP A 111 -5.76 -15.66 -19.55
CA TRP A 111 -4.87 -15.59 -18.36
C TRP A 111 -5.58 -16.04 -17.08
N LEU A 112 -4.90 -16.93 -16.35
CA LEU A 112 -5.24 -17.47 -15.04
C LEU A 112 -5.83 -16.41 -14.10
N GLN A 113 -6.82 -16.82 -13.30
CA GLN A 113 -7.14 -16.20 -12.01
C GLN A 113 -5.84 -15.79 -11.31
N ARG A 114 -5.55 -14.49 -11.20
CA ARG A 114 -4.51 -14.02 -10.27
C ARG A 114 -5.05 -14.25 -8.86
N LYS A 115 -4.69 -15.39 -8.28
CA LYS A 115 -5.05 -15.77 -6.92
C LYS A 115 -4.30 -14.86 -5.94
N SER A 116 -4.91 -14.59 -4.78
CA SER A 116 -4.19 -14.07 -3.62
C SER A 116 -2.94 -14.92 -3.37
N GLY A 117 -1.85 -14.31 -2.93
CA GLY A 117 -0.61 -15.06 -2.78
C GLY A 117 0.54 -14.24 -2.19
N PRO A 118 1.64 -14.94 -1.86
CA PRO A 118 2.85 -14.32 -1.36
C PRO A 118 3.38 -13.23 -2.29
N CYS A 119 3.92 -12.17 -1.70
CA CYS A 119 4.66 -11.11 -2.39
C CYS A 119 5.95 -10.77 -1.65
N GLU A 120 6.83 -10.00 -2.28
CA GLU A 120 8.05 -9.54 -1.61
C GLU A 120 7.72 -8.74 -0.35
N LEU A 121 8.53 -8.93 0.70
CA LEU A 121 8.48 -8.09 1.90
C LEU A 121 8.90 -6.66 1.54
N GLU A 122 8.18 -5.68 2.05
CA GLU A 122 8.51 -4.28 1.80
C GLU A 122 9.72 -3.88 2.64
N VAL A 123 10.88 -3.72 1.98
CA VAL A 123 12.10 -3.27 2.65
C VAL A 123 12.11 -1.76 2.64
N HIS A 124 11.66 -1.14 3.73
CA HIS A 124 11.69 0.32 3.89
C HIS A 124 13.13 0.77 4.16
N VAL A 125 13.89 1.07 3.11
CA VAL A 125 15.20 1.74 3.23
C VAL A 125 14.96 3.23 3.47
N THR A 126 14.86 3.65 4.72
CA THR A 126 14.60 5.06 5.04
C THR A 126 15.89 5.84 5.31
N ARG A 127 16.16 6.91 4.54
CA ARG A 127 17.05 8.02 4.94
C ARG A 127 16.21 9.27 5.24
N VAL A 128 16.53 9.90 6.36
CA VAL A 128 15.79 10.95 7.08
C VAL A 128 15.63 12.25 6.28
N TYR A 129 14.40 12.77 6.17
CA TYR A 129 14.11 14.22 6.11
C TYR A 129 12.72 14.55 6.71
N GLU A 130 12.64 15.64 7.48
CA GLU A 130 11.45 16.07 8.25
C GLU A 130 10.41 16.81 7.38
N VAL A 131 9.15 16.35 7.42
CA VAL A 131 7.96 17.04 6.87
C VAL A 131 6.81 16.90 7.90
N PRO A 132 5.85 17.85 8.03
CA PRO A 132 4.92 17.96 9.18
C PRO A 132 3.85 16.85 9.35
N ALA A 133 3.96 15.71 8.66
CA ALA A 133 3.15 14.50 8.85
C ALA A 133 3.75 13.56 9.93
N PHE A 134 4.35 14.15 10.96
CA PHE A 134 5.34 13.52 11.82
C PHE A 134 4.80 12.24 12.49
N ALA A 135 3.56 12.23 12.98
CA ALA A 135 3.01 11.08 13.70
C ALA A 135 2.69 9.88 12.80
N SER A 136 2.18 10.10 11.58
CA SER A 136 1.86 9.00 10.65
C SER A 136 3.11 8.44 9.99
N ALA A 137 4.05 9.30 9.59
CA ALA A 137 5.33 8.87 9.04
C ALA A 137 6.18 8.15 10.11
N GLN A 138 6.14 8.63 11.36
CA GLN A 138 6.79 7.97 12.49
C GLN A 138 6.15 6.61 12.79
N ALA A 139 4.81 6.51 12.78
CA ALA A 139 4.11 5.24 12.97
C ALA A 139 4.46 4.21 11.87
N VAL A 140 4.45 4.61 10.60
CA VAL A 140 4.85 3.74 9.47
C VAL A 140 6.28 3.25 9.63
N LYS A 141 7.19 4.14 10.07
CA LYS A 141 8.57 3.77 10.34
C LYS A 141 8.71 2.78 11.51
N GLU A 142 8.03 3.04 12.62
CA GLU A 142 8.05 2.18 13.80
C GLU A 142 7.48 0.79 13.48
N GLU A 143 6.42 0.72 12.65
CA GLU A 143 5.87 -0.54 12.12
C GLU A 143 6.89 -1.29 11.27
N ALA A 144 7.54 -0.61 10.32
CA ALA A 144 8.53 -1.22 9.44
C ALA A 144 9.77 -1.72 10.21
N GLU A 145 10.25 -0.96 11.20
CA GLU A 145 11.36 -1.37 12.08
C GLU A 145 10.98 -2.60 12.91
N LEU A 146 9.77 -2.63 13.47
CA LEU A 146 9.26 -3.76 14.25
C LEU A 146 9.12 -5.03 13.40
N VAL A 147 8.56 -4.91 12.19
CA VAL A 147 8.46 -6.01 11.21
C VAL A 147 9.85 -6.52 10.84
N SER A 148 10.78 -5.62 10.53
CA SER A 148 12.16 -5.98 10.16
C SER A 148 12.87 -6.76 11.27
N ALA A 149 12.74 -6.30 12.52
CA ALA A 149 13.32 -6.97 13.68
C ALA A 149 12.76 -8.39 13.86
N TYR A 150 11.43 -8.55 13.78
CA TYR A 150 10.81 -9.86 13.95
C TYR A 150 11.05 -10.81 12.77
N VAL A 151 11.10 -10.29 11.54
CA VAL A 151 11.53 -11.02 10.34
C VAL A 151 12.95 -11.58 10.52
N GLY A 152 13.84 -10.84 11.18
CA GLY A 152 15.17 -11.32 11.54
C GLY A 152 15.12 -12.58 12.39
N VAL A 153 14.34 -12.54 13.48
CA VAL A 153 14.14 -13.69 14.39
C VAL A 153 13.58 -14.90 13.64
N LEU A 154 12.48 -14.72 12.90
CA LEU A 154 11.85 -15.82 12.15
C LEU A 154 12.82 -16.45 11.14
N ARG A 155 13.64 -15.64 10.46
CA ARG A 155 14.65 -16.14 9.51
C ARG A 155 15.79 -16.88 10.19
N GLU A 156 16.24 -16.43 11.36
CA GLU A 156 17.23 -17.15 12.18
C GLU A 156 16.70 -18.50 12.66
N GLU A 157 15.39 -18.58 12.96
CA GLU A 157 14.68 -19.83 13.27
C GLU A 157 14.41 -20.70 12.03
N GLY A 158 14.73 -20.23 10.82
CA GLY A 158 14.59 -20.98 9.57
C GLY A 158 13.24 -20.85 8.88
N HIS A 159 12.41 -19.87 9.25
CA HIS A 159 11.10 -19.64 8.66
C HIS A 159 11.19 -18.96 7.29
N THR A 160 10.26 -19.31 6.40
CA THR A 160 10.09 -18.63 5.10
C THR A 160 9.03 -17.56 5.23
N VAL A 161 9.47 -16.30 5.24
CA VAL A 161 8.60 -15.14 5.47
C VAL A 161 8.50 -14.23 4.24
N THR A 162 7.29 -13.78 3.96
CA THR A 162 6.92 -12.95 2.80
C THR A 162 5.89 -11.89 3.18
N GLY A 163 5.63 -10.90 2.34
CA GLY A 163 4.37 -10.16 2.42
C GLY A 163 3.23 -11.01 1.82
N TYR A 164 1.97 -10.63 2.03
CA TYR A 164 0.87 -11.29 1.34
C TYR A 164 -0.08 -10.27 0.70
N ARG A 165 -0.41 -10.50 -0.57
CA ARG A 165 -1.31 -9.63 -1.32
C ARG A 165 -2.66 -10.30 -1.51
N ILE A 166 -3.70 -9.61 -1.07
CA ILE A 166 -5.08 -10.04 -1.13
C ILE A 166 -5.78 -9.35 -2.28
N GLN A 167 -6.24 -10.16 -3.23
CA GLN A 167 -7.00 -9.68 -4.39
C GLN A 167 -8.49 -9.83 -4.10
N HIS A 168 -9.24 -8.73 -4.14
CA HIS A 168 -10.70 -8.76 -4.05
C HIS A 168 -11.33 -8.92 -5.43
N THR A 169 -12.53 -9.49 -5.47
CA THR A 169 -13.32 -9.56 -6.71
C THR A 169 -13.92 -8.18 -7.00
N GLY A 170 -13.32 -7.44 -7.94
CA GLY A 170 -13.80 -6.12 -8.37
C GLY A 170 -12.65 -5.10 -8.50
N PRO A 171 -12.95 -3.84 -8.86
CA PRO A 171 -11.96 -2.78 -9.04
C PRO A 171 -11.55 -2.15 -7.69
N VAL A 172 -11.35 -2.97 -6.66
CA VAL A 172 -10.92 -2.52 -5.33
C VAL A 172 -9.41 -2.68 -5.22
N ARG A 173 -8.75 -1.74 -4.55
CA ARG A 173 -7.31 -1.84 -4.26
C ARG A 173 -7.01 -3.18 -3.59
N PRO A 174 -5.96 -3.90 -4.03
CA PRO A 174 -5.49 -5.07 -3.31
C PRO A 174 -5.11 -4.68 -1.88
N LEU A 175 -5.55 -5.45 -0.90
CA LEU A 175 -5.08 -5.30 0.47
C LEU A 175 -3.73 -6.01 0.59
N ARG A 176 -2.87 -5.49 1.46
CA ARG A 176 -1.58 -6.10 1.75
C ARG A 176 -1.49 -6.41 3.24
N VAL A 177 -0.90 -7.56 3.52
CA VAL A 177 -0.55 -7.99 4.86
C VAL A 177 0.94 -7.75 5.04
N ASP A 178 1.30 -7.18 6.19
CA ASP A 178 2.68 -6.76 6.49
C ASP A 178 3.64 -7.96 6.45
N LEU A 179 3.23 -9.07 7.07
CA LEU A 179 4.06 -10.26 7.18
C LEU A 179 3.20 -11.54 7.14
N TYR A 180 3.68 -12.51 6.37
CA TYR A 180 3.13 -13.85 6.25
C TYR A 180 4.25 -14.88 6.37
N ASP A 181 4.14 -15.72 7.38
CA ASP A 181 5.01 -16.87 7.61
C ASP A 181 4.41 -18.09 6.90
N GLN A 182 5.10 -18.54 5.85
CA GLN A 182 4.69 -19.68 5.04
C GLN A 182 4.99 -21.02 5.72
N THR A 183 5.96 -21.05 6.65
CA THR A 183 6.37 -22.26 7.35
C THR A 183 5.27 -22.70 8.31
N GLU A 184 4.80 -21.77 9.13
CA GLU A 184 3.78 -22.04 10.17
C GLU A 184 2.36 -21.62 9.74
N HIS A 185 2.20 -21.07 8.53
CA HIS A 185 0.91 -20.60 8.01
C HIS A 185 0.25 -19.52 8.90
N VAL A 186 1.01 -18.46 9.18
CA VAL A 186 0.61 -17.38 10.11
C VAL A 186 0.64 -16.02 9.43
N LEU A 187 -0.43 -15.22 9.60
CA LEU A 187 -0.48 -13.81 9.19
C LEU A 187 -0.22 -12.88 10.37
N TYR A 188 0.56 -11.86 10.09
CA TYR A 188 0.93 -10.81 11.03
C TYR A 188 0.51 -9.45 10.48
N GLU A 189 -0.23 -8.70 11.30
CA GLU A 189 -0.46 -7.27 11.10
C GLU A 189 0.34 -6.51 12.16
N ALA A 190 1.18 -5.57 11.74
CA ALA A 190 1.98 -4.76 12.64
C ALA A 190 1.26 -3.45 12.96
N LYS A 191 1.48 -2.95 14.18
CA LYS A 191 1.06 -1.60 14.58
C LYS A 191 2.15 -0.93 15.40
N ALA A 192 2.33 0.38 15.21
CA ALA A 192 3.26 1.20 16.00
C ALA A 192 2.79 1.43 17.45
N SER A 193 1.57 1.02 17.80
CA SER A 193 1.00 1.25 19.12
C SER A 193 0.27 0.00 19.62
N SER A 194 0.47 -0.30 20.91
CA SER A 194 -0.28 -1.34 21.64
C SER A 194 -1.60 -0.82 22.24
N GLY A 195 -2.02 0.39 21.86
CA GLY A 195 -3.27 0.99 22.31
C GLY A 195 -4.52 0.33 21.71
N ARG A 196 -5.65 0.45 22.42
CA ARG A 196 -6.94 -0.17 22.05
C ARG A 196 -7.38 0.10 20.61
N GLU A 197 -7.19 1.32 20.11
CA GLU A 197 -7.59 1.69 18.74
C GLU A 197 -6.78 0.89 17.71
N ALA A 198 -5.45 0.89 17.84
CA ALA A 198 -4.54 0.18 16.95
C ALA A 198 -4.79 -1.34 16.97
N VAL A 199 -4.93 -1.93 18.17
CA VAL A 199 -5.20 -3.37 18.33
C VAL A 199 -6.53 -3.76 17.68
N ARG A 200 -7.60 -2.98 17.88
CA ARG A 200 -8.90 -3.26 17.24
C ARG A 200 -8.87 -3.09 15.73
N MET A 201 -8.12 -2.11 15.23
CA MET A 201 -7.93 -1.93 13.79
C MET A 201 -7.24 -3.15 13.19
N ALA A 202 -6.11 -3.57 13.78
CA ALA A 202 -5.36 -4.74 13.35
C ALA A 202 -6.19 -6.03 13.40
N LEU A 203 -6.95 -6.24 14.47
CA LEU A 203 -7.89 -7.35 14.58
C LEU A 203 -8.91 -7.35 13.43
N GLY A 204 -9.52 -6.20 13.13
CA GLY A 204 -10.47 -6.07 12.03
C GLY A 204 -9.86 -6.39 10.67
N GLN A 205 -8.65 -5.88 10.41
CA GLN A 205 -7.89 -6.15 9.19
C GLN A 205 -7.59 -7.64 9.03
N LEU A 206 -7.02 -8.28 10.06
CA LEU A 206 -6.68 -9.71 10.05
C LEU A 206 -7.89 -10.61 9.83
N LEU A 207 -9.04 -10.29 10.45
CA LEU A 207 -10.28 -11.04 10.25
C LEU A 207 -10.81 -10.93 8.82
N ASP A 208 -10.65 -9.78 8.16
CA ASP A 208 -11.01 -9.63 6.75
C ASP A 208 -10.01 -10.38 5.85
N TYR A 209 -8.72 -10.23 6.11
CA TYR A 209 -7.65 -10.85 5.32
C TYR A 209 -7.73 -12.37 5.29
N ARG A 210 -8.05 -12.97 6.44
CA ARG A 210 -8.23 -14.43 6.59
C ARG A 210 -9.20 -15.03 5.58
N ARG A 211 -10.18 -14.25 5.08
CA ARG A 211 -11.20 -14.71 4.12
C ARG A 211 -10.64 -14.97 2.72
N ALA A 212 -9.44 -14.48 2.43
CA ALA A 212 -8.76 -14.66 1.16
C ALA A 212 -8.05 -16.02 1.02
N PHE A 213 -8.04 -16.83 2.09
CA PHE A 213 -7.31 -18.09 2.16
C PHE A 213 -8.29 -19.28 2.14
N ASP A 214 -7.98 -20.30 1.33
CA ASP A 214 -8.75 -21.55 1.30
C ASP A 214 -8.64 -22.31 2.64
N VAL A 215 -7.43 -22.35 3.21
CA VAL A 215 -7.16 -22.84 4.56
C VAL A 215 -6.85 -21.63 5.44
N PRO A 216 -7.67 -21.32 6.47
CA PRO A 216 -7.46 -20.11 7.23
C PRO A 216 -6.15 -20.13 8.04
N PRO A 217 -5.28 -19.12 7.89
CA PRO A 217 -4.05 -19.02 8.66
C PRO A 217 -4.31 -18.69 10.13
N GLU A 218 -3.32 -18.96 10.98
CA GLU A 218 -3.28 -18.35 12.30
C GLU A 218 -3.09 -16.83 12.18
N LEU A 219 -3.63 -16.09 13.13
CA LEU A 219 -3.59 -14.63 13.12
C LEU A 219 -2.79 -14.14 14.32
N ARG A 220 -1.86 -13.22 14.07
CA ARG A 220 -1.06 -12.58 15.10
C ARG A 220 -0.98 -11.08 14.86
N ILE A 221 -0.96 -10.30 15.93
CA ILE A 221 -0.69 -8.85 15.85
C ILE A 221 0.70 -8.60 16.40
N LEU A 222 1.55 -7.93 15.62
CA LEU A 222 2.89 -7.55 16.03
C LEU A 222 2.86 -6.15 16.63
N LEU A 223 3.26 -6.04 17.90
CA LEU A 223 3.14 -4.83 18.72
C LEU A 223 4.49 -4.45 19.36
N PRO A 224 4.73 -3.16 19.64
CA PRO A 224 5.98 -2.71 20.25
C PRO A 224 6.12 -3.12 21.72
N GLU A 225 5.01 -3.38 22.41
CA GLU A 225 4.94 -3.81 23.80
C GLU A 225 3.66 -4.61 24.07
N ARG A 226 3.59 -5.29 25.22
CA ARG A 226 2.41 -6.05 25.60
C ARG A 226 1.18 -5.13 25.75
N PRO A 227 0.04 -5.41 25.09
CA PRO A 227 -1.18 -4.63 25.28
C PRO A 227 -1.81 -4.92 26.66
N ALA A 228 -2.80 -4.12 27.05
CA ALA A 228 -3.54 -4.32 28.30
C ALA A 228 -4.22 -5.71 28.32
N ASP A 229 -4.37 -6.31 29.51
CA ASP A 229 -4.96 -7.65 29.67
C ASP A 229 -6.31 -7.80 28.99
N ASP A 230 -7.17 -6.78 29.07
CA ASP A 230 -8.48 -6.81 28.44
C ASP A 230 -8.42 -6.90 26.89
N LEU A 231 -7.34 -6.40 26.28
CA LEU A 231 -7.09 -6.51 24.86
C LEU A 231 -6.52 -7.88 24.51
N VAL A 232 -5.68 -8.46 25.38
CA VAL A 232 -5.22 -9.85 25.21
C VAL A 232 -6.43 -10.80 25.25
N ASP A 233 -7.34 -10.62 26.21
CA ASP A 233 -8.59 -11.37 26.30
C ASP A 233 -9.45 -11.21 25.03
N LEU A 234 -9.61 -9.97 24.54
CA LEU A 234 -10.32 -9.70 23.28
C LEU A 234 -9.70 -10.43 22.08
N LEU A 235 -8.37 -10.46 21.96
CA LEU A 235 -7.69 -11.17 20.88
C LEU A 235 -7.90 -12.69 21.01
N ALA A 236 -7.80 -13.22 22.22
CA ALA A 236 -8.01 -14.64 22.52
C ALA A 236 -9.43 -15.11 22.15
N GLU A 237 -10.47 -14.30 22.42
CA GLU A 237 -11.86 -14.58 21.99
C GLU A 237 -11.99 -14.81 20.48
N HIS A 238 -11.16 -14.11 19.69
CA HIS A 238 -11.12 -14.21 18.24
C HIS A 238 -10.06 -15.18 17.71
N LYS A 239 -9.37 -15.93 18.59
CA LYS A 239 -8.24 -16.82 18.25
C LYS A 239 -7.09 -16.08 17.55
N VAL A 240 -6.87 -14.85 17.96
CA VAL A 240 -5.74 -14.01 17.55
C VAL A 240 -4.79 -13.93 18.74
N ARG A 241 -3.48 -13.98 18.48
CA ARG A 241 -2.45 -13.79 19.51
C ARG A 241 -1.70 -12.49 19.27
N CYS A 242 -1.03 -11.95 20.26
CA CYS A 242 -0.11 -10.83 20.08
C CYS A 242 1.34 -11.30 20.19
N VAL A 243 2.22 -10.62 19.46
CA VAL A 243 3.66 -10.81 19.51
C VAL A 243 4.29 -9.48 19.83
N TYR A 244 5.19 -9.45 20.81
CA TYR A 244 5.85 -8.22 21.24
C TYR A 244 7.22 -8.54 21.86
N PRO A 245 8.19 -7.60 21.83
CA PRO A 245 9.46 -7.78 22.52
C PRO A 245 9.27 -7.67 24.04
N ASN A 246 9.89 -8.58 24.80
CA ASN A 246 9.98 -8.52 26.25
C ASN A 246 11.10 -7.54 26.70
N SER A 247 11.36 -7.46 28.01
CA SER A 247 12.43 -6.62 28.58
C SER A 247 13.83 -6.94 28.05
N ASP A 248 14.07 -8.18 27.64
CA ASP A 248 15.34 -8.67 27.10
C ASP A 248 15.41 -8.54 25.56
N ARG A 249 14.39 -7.91 24.95
CA ARG A 249 14.21 -7.75 23.49
C ARG A 249 14.00 -9.06 22.74
N GLU A 250 13.61 -10.12 23.43
CA GLU A 250 13.16 -11.35 22.82
C GLU A 250 11.67 -11.23 22.50
N PHE A 251 11.26 -11.64 21.30
CA PHE A 251 9.85 -11.63 20.93
C PHE A 251 9.12 -12.80 21.61
N VAL A 252 8.07 -12.47 22.35
CA VAL A 252 7.21 -13.44 23.02
C VAL A 252 5.81 -13.40 22.42
N ILE A 253 5.07 -14.50 22.58
CA ILE A 253 3.71 -14.67 22.08
C ILE A 253 2.78 -14.81 23.28
N ASP A 254 1.71 -14.01 23.29
CA ASP A 254 0.61 -14.09 24.26
C ASP A 254 -0.72 -14.29 23.50
#